data_AF-A0A9D4KN92-F1
#
_entry.id   AF-A0A9D4KN92-F1
#
_cell.length_a   1.000
_cell.length_b   1.000
_cell.length_c   1.000
_cell.angle_alpha   90.00
_cell.angle_beta   90.00
_cell.angle_gamma   90.00
#
_symmetry.space_group_name_H-M   'P 1'
#
loop_
_entity.id
_entity.type
_entity.pdbx_description
1 polymer ?
#
loop_
_entity_poly.entity_id
_entity_poly.type
_entity_poly.pdbx_seq_one_letter_code
_entity_poly.pdbx_strand_id
1 'polypeptide(L)'
;MREVFSKPPLVAYRRDRNLCDTLVHNKTNKATFITHICEATCTCCNKLTTSDIQDTDGKITYNTCNNVTCRTRNVIYGIGCNKCECVVYVGETERQIRERMSKHLRDVRLHKE
;
A
#
# COMPACT_ATOMS: atom_id res chain seq x y z
N MET A 1 -22.82 35.47 -35.40
CA MET A 1 -22.24 34.16 -35.06
C MET A 1 -22.72 33.01 -35.98
N ARG A 2 -23.59 33.27 -36.98
CA ARG A 2 -24.24 32.24 -37.80
C ARG A 2 -23.42 31.65 -38.97
N GLU A 3 -22.22 32.17 -39.27
CA GLU A 3 -21.46 31.75 -40.48
C GLU A 3 -19.94 31.58 -40.30
N VAL A 4 -19.44 31.38 -39.07
CA VAL A 4 -17.97 31.23 -38.87
C VAL A 4 -17.49 29.79 -39.12
N PHE A 5 -18.38 28.79 -39.00
CA PHE A 5 -18.03 27.38 -39.17
C PHE A 5 -18.95 26.74 -40.22
N SER A 6 -18.34 26.12 -41.23
CA SER A 6 -19.03 25.41 -42.32
C SER A 6 -19.72 24.12 -41.86
N LYS A 7 -19.39 23.61 -40.66
CA LYS A 7 -20.02 22.46 -40.01
C LYS A 7 -20.31 22.83 -38.54
N PRO A 8 -21.36 22.24 -37.92
CA PRO A 8 -21.63 22.47 -36.52
C PRO A 8 -20.39 22.07 -35.68
N PRO A 9 -20.04 22.86 -34.66
CA PRO A 9 -18.90 22.55 -33.81
C PRO A 9 -19.12 21.21 -33.11
N LEU A 10 -18.09 20.37 -33.13
CA LEU A 10 -18.13 19.08 -32.47
C LEU A 10 -17.95 19.29 -30.96
N VAL A 11 -18.95 18.89 -30.19
CA VAL A 11 -18.86 18.85 -28.73
C VAL A 11 -18.35 17.47 -28.33
N ALA A 12 -17.12 17.41 -27.82
CA ALA A 12 -16.55 16.18 -27.28
C ALA A 12 -16.57 16.23 -25.74
N TYR A 13 -17.07 15.17 -25.12
CA TYR A 13 -17.00 14.99 -23.67
C TYR A 13 -15.70 14.29 -23.32
N ARG A 14 -14.93 14.90 -22.40
CA ARG A 14 -13.74 14.25 -21.84
C ARG A 14 -14.20 13.17 -20.86
N ARG A 15 -13.62 11.97 -20.94
CA ARG A 15 -13.83 10.93 -19.93
C ARG A 15 -13.33 11.41 -18.56
N ASP A 16 -14.03 11.00 -17.50
CA ASP A 16 -13.57 11.21 -16.13
C ASP A 16 -12.23 10.49 -15.88
N ARG A 17 -11.47 11.01 -14.93
CA ARG A 17 -10.19 10.39 -14.54
C ARG A 17 -10.48 9.10 -13.78
N ASN A 18 -9.79 8.02 -14.14
CA ASN A 18 -9.80 6.78 -13.40
C ASN A 18 -8.48 6.57 -12.63
N LEU A 19 -8.41 5.51 -11.84
CA LEU A 19 -7.22 5.16 -11.05
C LEU A 19 -5.99 4.97 -11.94
N CYS A 20 -6.14 4.35 -13.13
CA CYS A 20 -5.04 4.15 -14.07
C CYS A 20 -4.41 5.48 -14.47
N ASP A 21 -5.22 6.50 -14.80
CA ASP A 21 -4.75 7.85 -15.15
C ASP A 21 -3.94 8.55 -14.06
N THR A 22 -4.06 8.07 -12.81
CA THR A 22 -3.34 8.62 -11.66
C THR A 22 -2.12 7.76 -11.32
N LEU A 23 -2.26 6.44 -11.32
CA LEU A 23 -1.24 5.52 -10.79
C LEU A 23 -0.11 5.22 -11.78
N VAL A 24 -0.34 5.31 -13.10
CA VAL A 24 0.69 4.96 -14.11
C VAL A 24 1.67 6.10 -14.41
N HIS A 25 1.44 7.30 -13.85
CA HIS A 25 2.31 8.45 -14.07
C HIS A 25 3.32 8.63 -12.93
N ASN A 26 4.60 8.74 -13.27
CA ASN A 26 5.69 8.93 -12.31
C ASN A 26 5.53 10.20 -11.43
N LYS A 27 4.81 11.23 -11.93
CA LYS A 27 4.58 12.49 -11.19
C LYS A 27 3.78 12.30 -9.90
N THR A 28 2.88 11.32 -9.87
CA THR A 28 2.04 10.98 -8.72
C THR A 28 2.72 9.96 -7.80
N ASN A 29 3.86 9.39 -8.22
CA ASN A 29 4.59 8.35 -7.49
C ASN A 29 5.69 8.90 -6.55
N LYS A 30 5.67 10.21 -6.26
CA LYS A 30 6.59 10.83 -5.30
C LYS A 30 6.09 10.59 -3.87
N ALA A 31 6.24 9.36 -3.39
CA ALA A 31 6.11 9.08 -1.98
C ALA A 31 7.29 9.73 -1.24
N THR A 32 7.02 10.74 -0.41
CA THR A 32 8.02 11.31 0.50
C THR A 32 8.18 10.35 1.66
N PHE A 33 9.24 9.54 1.61
CA PHE A 33 9.59 8.64 2.70
C PHE A 33 10.37 9.43 3.76
N ILE A 34 9.74 9.71 4.89
CA ILE A 34 10.46 10.22 6.05
C ILE A 34 11.00 9.01 6.82
N THR A 35 12.32 8.88 6.86
CA THR A 35 13.02 7.89 7.70
C THR A 35 12.85 8.30 9.16
N HIS A 36 11.88 7.68 9.83
CA HIS A 36 11.68 7.83 11.27
C HIS A 36 12.45 6.75 12.04
N ILE A 37 13.33 7.16 12.94
CA ILE A 37 13.98 6.25 13.88
C ILE A 37 12.91 5.76 14.87
N CYS A 38 12.70 4.45 14.91
CA CYS A 38 11.77 3.81 15.83
C CYS A 38 12.39 3.73 17.23
N GLU A 39 11.60 4.02 18.27
CA GLU A 39 12.01 3.85 19.67
C GLU A 39 12.11 2.35 20.04
N ALA A 40 13.08 1.99 20.87
CA ALA A 40 13.46 0.61 21.20
C ALA A 40 12.35 -0.25 21.84
N THR A 41 11.28 0.36 22.35
CA THR A 41 10.16 -0.33 23.01
C THR A 41 9.01 -0.72 22.07
N CYS A 42 9.14 -0.45 20.77
CA CYS A 42 8.05 -0.71 19.83
C CYS A 42 7.91 -2.20 19.49
N THR A 43 6.85 -2.83 20.00
CA THR A 43 6.49 -4.23 19.70
C THR A 43 6.24 -4.51 18.21
N CYS A 44 5.88 -3.48 17.44
CA CYS A 44 5.70 -3.59 15.99
C CYS A 44 7.06 -3.64 15.26
N CYS A 45 8.04 -2.81 15.65
CA CYS A 45 9.32 -2.69 14.92
C CYS A 45 10.09 -4.01 14.89
N ASN A 46 10.05 -4.79 15.96
CA ASN A 46 10.68 -6.13 16.00
C ASN A 46 10.00 -7.17 15.08
N LYS A 47 8.82 -6.87 14.55
CA LYS A 47 8.03 -7.75 13.67
C LYS A 47 7.94 -7.24 12.24
N LEU A 48 8.48 -6.05 11.96
CA LEU A 48 8.54 -5.51 10.62
C LEU A 48 9.77 -6.07 9.93
N THR A 49 9.56 -6.67 8.78
CA THR A 49 10.63 -7.14 7.91
C THR A 49 10.55 -6.35 6.61
N THR A 50 11.68 -5.83 6.16
CA THR A 50 11.81 -5.12 4.87
C THR A 50 12.41 -6.04 3.79
N SER A 51 12.30 -7.35 3.97
CA SER A 51 12.74 -8.32 2.97
C SER A 51 11.65 -8.52 1.92
N ASP A 52 12.09 -8.92 0.74
CA ASP A 52 11.20 -9.33 -0.33
C ASP A 52 10.20 -10.39 0.16
N ILE A 53 8.98 -10.26 -0.35
CA ILE A 53 7.85 -11.09 0.05
C ILE A 53 7.53 -12.02 -1.12
N GLN A 54 7.46 -13.32 -0.85
CA GLN A 54 7.05 -14.32 -1.84
C GLN A 54 5.55 -14.57 -1.79
N ASP A 55 4.96 -14.78 -2.97
CA ASP A 55 3.59 -15.25 -3.11
C ASP A 55 3.40 -16.67 -2.53
N THR A 56 2.17 -17.11 -2.33
CA THR A 56 1.85 -18.42 -1.75
C THR A 56 2.48 -19.59 -2.53
N ASP A 57 2.60 -19.44 -3.85
CA ASP A 57 3.23 -20.42 -4.74
C ASP A 57 4.76 -20.28 -4.86
N GLY A 58 5.37 -19.25 -4.26
CA GLY A 58 6.81 -18.94 -4.39
C GLY A 58 7.25 -18.48 -5.78
N LYS A 59 6.32 -18.31 -6.74
CA LYS A 59 6.62 -17.97 -8.14
C LYS A 59 6.91 -16.48 -8.34
N ILE A 60 6.35 -15.63 -7.50
CA ILE A 60 6.46 -14.18 -7.62
C ILE A 60 7.05 -13.62 -6.34
N THR A 61 8.08 -12.81 -6.50
CA THR A 61 8.74 -12.08 -5.41
C THR A 61 8.41 -10.61 -5.54
N TYR A 62 7.77 -10.05 -4.51
CA TYR A 62 7.43 -8.64 -4.42
C TYR A 62 8.52 -7.90 -3.65
N ASN A 63 9.10 -6.88 -4.30
CA ASN A 63 10.09 -6.03 -3.66
C ASN A 63 9.42 -5.07 -2.67
N THR A 64 9.80 -5.14 -1.40
CA THR A 64 9.25 -4.25 -0.38
C THR A 64 10.02 -2.94 -0.32
N CYS A 65 9.32 -1.85 0.02
CA CYS A 65 9.98 -0.56 0.23
C CYS A 65 10.87 -0.60 1.48
N ASN A 66 12.17 -0.36 1.31
CA ASN A 66 13.16 -0.42 2.39
C ASN A 66 13.03 0.70 3.45
N ASN A 67 12.28 1.77 3.16
CA ASN A 67 12.17 2.96 4.02
C ASN A 67 10.87 3.00 4.84
N VAL A 68 10.29 1.84 5.17
CA VAL A 68 9.05 1.74 5.93
C VAL A 68 9.34 1.60 7.42
N THR A 69 8.69 2.44 8.22
CA THR A 69 8.77 2.45 9.69
C THR A 69 7.41 2.15 10.32
N CYS A 70 7.36 1.91 11.63
CA CYS A 70 6.10 1.62 12.33
C CYS A 70 5.09 2.79 12.34
N ARG A 71 5.54 4.02 12.02
CA ARG A 71 4.71 5.23 11.91
C ARG A 71 4.21 5.49 10.50
N THR A 72 4.68 4.73 9.50
CA THR A 72 4.25 4.88 8.11
C THR A 72 2.75 4.65 7.98
N ARG A 73 2.11 5.45 7.13
CA ARG A 73 0.67 5.43 6.84
C ARG A 73 0.48 5.14 5.36
N ASN A 74 -0.76 4.78 5.00
CA ASN A 74 -1.16 4.53 3.62
C ASN A 74 -0.28 3.48 2.93
N VAL A 75 -0.18 2.31 3.55
CA VAL A 75 0.63 1.20 3.05
C VAL A 75 -0.22 -0.01 2.74
N ILE A 76 0.23 -0.75 1.74
CA ILE A 76 -0.15 -2.15 1.51
C ILE A 76 0.91 -3.01 2.20
N TYR A 77 0.48 -4.02 2.93
CA TYR A 77 1.37 -4.90 3.70
C TYR A 77 0.93 -6.36 3.61
N GLY A 78 1.91 -7.25 3.77
CA GLY A 78 1.71 -8.69 3.92
C GLY A 78 1.95 -9.14 5.35
N ILE A 79 1.21 -10.16 5.81
CA ILE A 79 1.54 -10.94 7.02
C ILE A 79 1.97 -12.32 6.54
N GLY A 80 3.21 -12.68 6.85
CA GLY A 80 3.79 -13.98 6.56
C GLY A 80 3.64 -14.96 7.73
N CYS A 81 3.61 -16.25 7.40
CA CYS A 81 3.73 -17.32 8.39
C CYS A 81 5.15 -17.88 8.35
N ASN A 82 5.91 -17.74 9.44
CA ASN A 82 7.26 -18.28 9.55
C ASN A 82 7.33 -19.81 9.45
N LYS A 83 6.21 -20.53 9.63
CA LYS A 83 6.17 -21.99 9.50
C LYS A 83 5.92 -22.45 8.07
N CYS A 84 5.15 -21.68 7.31
CA CYS A 84 4.77 -21.99 5.93
C CYS A 84 5.65 -21.27 4.91
N GLU A 85 6.48 -20.34 5.37
CA GLU A 85 7.37 -19.50 4.55
C GLU A 85 6.63 -18.74 3.42
N CYS A 86 5.36 -18.42 3.64
CA CYS A 86 4.51 -17.75 2.65
C CYS A 86 3.66 -16.64 3.28
N VAL A 87 3.18 -15.72 2.44
CA VAL A 87 2.16 -14.73 2.84
C VAL A 87 0.83 -15.42 3.03
N VAL A 88 0.23 -15.21 4.20
CA VAL A 88 -1.10 -15.72 4.54
C VAL A 88 -2.18 -14.65 4.45
N TYR A 89 -1.79 -13.37 4.45
CA TYR A 89 -2.72 -12.26 4.42
C TYR A 89 -2.11 -11.03 3.78
N VAL A 90 -2.84 -10.39 2.86
CA VAL A 90 -2.52 -9.08 2.30
C VAL A 90 -3.60 -8.10 2.74
N GLY A 91 -3.20 -6.91 3.17
CA GLY A 91 -4.14 -5.85 3.52
C GLY A 91 -3.56 -4.47 3.32
N GLU A 92 -4.42 -3.47 3.47
CA GLU A 92 -4.05 -2.06 3.41
C GLU A 92 -4.43 -1.33 4.70
N THR A 93 -3.82 -0.18 4.93
CA THR A 93 -4.16 0.70 6.05
C THR A 93 -3.83 2.15 5.77
N GLU A 94 -4.79 3.04 5.99
CA GLU A 94 -4.55 4.49 6.06
C GLU A 94 -3.92 4.91 7.39
N ARG A 95 -4.10 4.10 8.45
CA ARG A 95 -3.51 4.32 9.78
C ARG A 95 -2.04 3.94 9.84
N GLN A 96 -1.38 4.29 10.95
CA GLN A 96 0.01 3.89 11.17
C GLN A 96 0.13 2.37 11.25
N ILE A 97 1.16 1.80 10.64
CA ILE A 97 1.41 0.34 10.65
C ILE A 97 1.36 -0.23 12.07
N ARG A 98 1.95 0.45 13.06
CA ARG A 98 1.94 0.00 14.46
C ARG A 98 0.53 -0.21 15.00
N GLU A 99 -0.39 0.70 14.70
CA GLU A 99 -1.77 0.62 15.20
C GLU A 99 -2.50 -0.56 14.55
N ARG A 100 -2.28 -0.75 13.24
CA ARG A 100 -2.87 -1.86 12.49
C ARG A 100 -2.36 -3.21 13.00
N MET A 101 -1.06 -3.34 13.22
CA MET A 101 -0.45 -4.58 13.73
C MET A 101 -0.86 -4.87 15.16
N SER A 102 -0.92 -3.86 16.04
CA SER A 102 -1.43 -4.03 17.40
C SER A 102 -2.86 -4.52 17.43
N LYS A 103 -3.73 -4.03 16.52
CA LYS A 103 -5.11 -4.50 16.41
C LYS A 103 -5.17 -5.96 15.98
N HIS A 104 -4.48 -6.34 14.90
CA HIS A 104 -4.41 -7.73 14.44
C HIS A 104 -3.94 -8.68 15.54
N LEU A 105 -2.88 -8.31 16.27
CA LEU A 105 -2.37 -9.11 17.38
C LEU A 105 -3.37 -9.21 18.54
N ARG A 106 -4.09 -8.14 18.85
CA ARG A 106 -5.13 -8.14 19.88
C ARG A 106 -6.30 -9.03 19.49
N ASP A 107 -6.76 -8.93 18.25
CA ASP A 107 -7.90 -9.70 17.75
C ASP A 107 -7.59 -11.21 17.82
N VAL A 108 -6.40 -11.63 17.40
CA VAL A 108 -5.94 -13.03 17.51
C VAL A 108 -5.86 -13.52 18.96
N ARG A 109 -5.46 -12.65 19.90
CA ARG A 109 -5.40 -13.01 21.33
C ARG A 109 -6.78 -13.20 21.94
N LEU A 110 -7.77 -12.43 21.49
CA LEU A 110 -9.14 -12.48 22.01
C LEU A 110 -9.97 -13.60 21.40
N HIS A 111 -9.67 -14.02 20.16
CA HIS A 111 -10.41 -15.06 19.43
C HIS A 111 -9.67 -16.39 19.37
N LYS A 112 -8.75 -16.65 20.30
CA LYS A 112 -8.18 -17.99 20.50
C LYS A 112 -9.16 -18.80 21.34
N GLU A 113 -10.04 -19.54 20.67
CA GLU A 113 -10.78 -20.66 21.24
C GLU A 113 -9.91 -21.93 21.29
#